data_AF-A0A7J4V9W1-F1
#
_entry.id   AF-A0A7J4V9W1-F1
#
_cell.length_a   1.000
_cell.length_b   1.000
_cell.length_c   1.000
_cell.angle_alpha   90.00
_cell.angle_beta   90.00
_cell.angle_gamma   90.00
#
_symmetry.space_group_name_H-M   'P 1'
#
loop_
_entity.id
_entity.type
_entity.pdbx_description
1 polymer ?
#
loop_
_entity_poly.entity_id
_entity_poly.type
_entity_poly.pdbx_seq_one_letter_code
_entity_poly.pdbx_strand_id
1 'polypeptide(L)' 'MSTGNARIASLLKDILADQHVIYMKARNYHWNITGPYFFTLHIKFEEIYTLFATQIDEVAERI' A
#
# COMPACT_ATOMS: atom_id res chain seq x y z
N MET A 1 15.79 -28.47 6.31
CA MET A 1 16.42 -27.13 6.35
C MET A 1 15.42 -26.10 5.82
N SER A 2 15.11 -25.06 6.60
CA SER A 2 14.38 -23.82 6.25
C SER A 2 12.95 -23.86 5.65
N THR A 3 11.99 -24.59 6.24
CA THR A 3 10.57 -24.47 5.82
C THR A 3 9.89 -23.20 6.36
N GLY A 4 10.31 -22.70 7.53
CA GLY A 4 9.73 -21.53 8.18
C GLY A 4 9.98 -20.21 7.45
N ASN A 5 11.24 -19.94 7.08
CA ASN A 5 11.60 -18.69 6.41
C ASN A 5 10.99 -18.60 5.00
N ALA A 6 10.96 -19.72 4.26
CA ALA A 6 10.31 -19.77 2.95
C ALA A 6 8.80 -19.50 3.04
N ARG A 7 8.13 -20.00 4.09
CA ARG A 7 6.71 -19.72 4.34
C ARG A 7 6.47 -18.24 4.70
N ILE A 8 7.33 -17.64 5.54
CA ILE A 8 7.25 -16.23 5.90
C ILE A 8 7.45 -15.35 4.66
N ALA A 9 8.49 -15.63 3.86
CA ALA A 9 8.75 -14.91 2.61
C ALA A 9 7.58 -15.01 1.62
N SER A 10 6.90 -16.16 1.55
CA SER A 10 5.68 -16.30 0.74
C SER A 10 4.55 -15.39 1.22
N LEU A 11 4.28 -15.36 2.52
CA LEU A 11 3.22 -14.51 3.09
C LEU A 11 3.54 -13.01 2.92
N LEU A 12 4.82 -12.62 3.04
CA LEU A 12 5.25 -11.24 2.82
C LEU A 12 5.07 -10.82 1.36
N LYS A 13 5.25 -11.73 0.39
CA LYS A 13 4.97 -11.43 -1.04
C LYS A 13 3.49 -11.14 -1.28
N ASP A 14 2.59 -11.88 -0.62
CA ASP A 14 1.15 -11.64 -0.73
C ASP A 14 0.78 -10.26 -0.15
N ILE A 15 1.34 -9.92 1.03
CA ILE A 15 1.17 -8.60 1.66
C ILE A 15 1.71 -7.49 0.75
N LEU A 16 2.90 -7.67 0.17
CA LEU A 16 3.51 -6.70 -0.74
C LEU A 16 2.62 -6.41 -1.96
N ALA A 17 2.03 -7.46 -2.53
CA ALA A 17 1.10 -7.33 -3.65
C ALA A 17 -0.15 -6.54 -3.26
N ASP A 18 -0.75 -6.84 -2.11
CA ASP A 18 -1.93 -6.13 -1.60
C ASP A 18 -1.63 -4.65 -1.30
N GLN A 19 -0.45 -4.36 -0.72
CA GLN A 19 -0.01 -2.99 -0.46
C GLN A 19 0.11 -2.17 -1.75
N HIS A 20 0.66 -2.75 -2.83
CA HIS A 20 0.70 -2.08 -4.14
C HIS A 20 -0.70 -1.80 -4.69
N VAL A 21 -1.65 -2.73 -4.52
CA VAL A 21 -3.05 -2.52 -4.94
C VAL A 21 -3.69 -1.37 -4.16
N ILE A 22 -3.47 -1.31 -2.83
CA ILE A 22 -4.01 -0.23 -1.98
C ILE A 22 -3.40 1.11 -2.37
N TYR A 23 -2.08 1.17 -2.54
CA TYR A 23 -1.36 2.36 -3.00
C TYR A 23 -1.94 2.92 -4.31
N MET A 24 -2.14 2.04 -5.31
CA MET A 24 -2.67 2.46 -6.60
C MET A 24 -4.11 2.94 -6.49
N LYS A 25 -4.95 2.26 -5.69
CA LYS A 25 -6.34 2.67 -5.44
C LYS A 25 -6.41 4.02 -4.73
N ALA A 26 -5.58 4.25 -3.71
CA ALA A 26 -5.54 5.52 -2.99
C ALA A 26 -5.11 6.67 -3.93
N ARG A 27 -4.12 6.47 -4.81
CA ARG A 27 -3.79 7.46 -5.86
C ARG A 27 -4.94 7.69 -6.83
N ASN A 28 -5.59 6.63 -7.27
CA ASN A 28 -6.75 6.75 -8.16
C ASN A 28 -7.85 7.60 -7.49
N TYR A 29 -8.15 7.37 -6.22
CA TYR A 29 -9.12 8.18 -5.49
C TYR A 29 -8.66 9.61 -5.26
N HIS A 30 -7.38 9.84 -4.94
CA HIS A 30 -6.81 11.18 -4.81
C HIS A 30 -7.03 12.03 -6.07
N TRP A 31 -6.82 11.45 -7.27
CA TRP A 31 -6.99 12.18 -8.53
C TRP A 31 -8.44 12.28 -9.02
N ASN A 32 -9.30 11.30 -8.72
CA ASN A 32 -10.64 11.24 -9.29
C ASN A 32 -11.77 11.60 -8.32
N ILE A 33 -11.48 11.87 -7.04
CA ILE A 33 -12.49 12.30 -6.08
C ILE A 33 -13.10 13.64 -6.49
N THR A 34 -14.41 13.78 -6.32
CA THR A 34 -15.19 15.00 -6.57
C THR A 34 -16.26 15.17 -5.49
N GLY A 35 -16.92 16.33 -5.45
CA GLY A 35 -18.04 16.60 -4.54
C GLY A 35 -17.67 17.44 -3.30
N PRO A 36 -18.61 17.60 -2.35
CA PRO A 36 -18.49 18.58 -1.27
C PRO A 36 -17.35 18.29 -0.28
N TYR A 37 -16.85 17.05 -0.26
CA TYR A 37 -15.75 16.62 0.61
C TYR A 37 -14.40 16.56 -0.10
N PHE A 38 -14.28 17.14 -1.31
CA PHE A 38 -13.08 17.07 -2.15
C PHE A 38 -11.80 17.38 -1.37
N PHE A 39 -11.69 18.56 -0.74
CA PHE A 39 -10.45 18.97 -0.08
C PHE A 39 -10.02 18.05 1.07
N THR A 40 -10.99 17.62 1.89
CA THR A 40 -10.72 16.72 3.02
C THR A 40 -10.26 15.35 2.54
N LEU A 41 -10.98 14.76 1.57
CA LEU A 41 -10.69 13.41 1.10
C LEU A 41 -9.47 13.35 0.17
N HIS A 42 -9.26 14.37 -0.67
CA HIS A 42 -8.12 14.48 -1.56
C HIS A 42 -6.78 14.40 -0.79
N ILE A 43 -6.64 15.21 0.26
CA ILE A 43 -5.46 15.18 1.14
C ILE A 43 -5.38 13.85 1.90
N LYS A 44 -6.53 13.31 2.36
CA LYS A 44 -6.54 12.05 3.10
C LYS A 44 -6.03 10.87 2.25
N PHE A 45 -6.38 10.82 0.96
CA PHE A 45 -5.89 9.79 0.07
C PHE A 45 -4.38 9.92 -0.22
N GLU A 46 -3.84 11.14 -0.21
CA GLU A 46 -2.39 11.39 -0.29
C GLU A 46 -1.63 10.89 0.93
N GLU A 47 -2.15 11.16 2.13
CA GLU A 47 -1.59 10.58 3.36
C GLU A 47 -1.54 9.04 3.27
N ILE A 48 -2.62 8.42 2.77
CA ILE A 48 -2.71 6.96 2.65
C ILE A 48 -1.68 6.43 1.65
N TYR A 49 -1.64 6.92 0.40
CA TYR A 49 -0.70 6.35 -0.57
C TYR A 49 0.76 6.64 -0.19
N THR A 50 1.04 7.72 0.52
CA THR A 50 2.41 8.04 0.98
C THR A 50 2.84 7.08 2.08
N LEU A 51 1.94 6.77 3.02
CA LEU A 51 2.17 5.73 4.03
C LEU A 51 2.43 4.36 3.39
N PHE A 52 1.59 3.96 2.44
CA PHE A 52 1.77 2.67 1.75
C PHE A 52 3.05 2.65 0.90
N ALA A 53 3.51 3.78 0.35
CA ALA A 53 4.79 3.84 -0.34
C ALA A 53 5.96 3.44 0.57
N THR A 54 5.98 3.96 1.80
CA THR A 54 7.00 3.59 2.80
C THR A 54 6.88 2.12 3.22
N GLN A 55 5.67 1.64 3.49
CA GLN A 55 5.49 0.24 3.92
C GLN A 55 5.82 -0.78 2.84
N ILE A 56 5.60 -0.45 1.56
CA ILE A 56 5.99 -1.29 0.42
C ILE A 56 7.50 -1.52 0.44
N ASP A 57 8.28 -0.46 0.66
CA ASP A 57 9.74 -0.53 0.74
C ASP A 57 10.16 -1.42 1.92
N GLU A 58 9.63 -1.17 3.12
CA GLU A 58 9.92 -1.95 4.32
C GLU A 58 9.61 -3.45 4.18
N VAL A 59 8.48 -3.80 3.55
CA VAL A 59 8.11 -5.20 3.33
C VAL A 59 8.96 -5.83 2.23
N ALA A 60 9.25 -5.10 1.15
CA ALA A 60 10.10 -5.59 0.07
C ALA A 60 11.52 -5.88 0.54
N GLU A 61 12.12 -4.98 1.34
CA GLU A 61 13.46 -5.17 1.92
C GLU A 61 13.52 -6.30 2.97
N ARG A 62 12.37 -6.75 3.47
CA ARG A 62 12.27 -7.80 4.49
C ARG A 62 12.17 -9.22 3.92
N ILE A 63 11.78 -9.37 2.65
CA ILE A 63 11.63 -10.67 1.95
C ILE A 63 13.00 -11.27 1.64
#